data_AF-A0A975SBB1-F1
#
_entry.id   AF-A0A975SBB1-F1
#
_cell.length_a   1.000
_cell.length_b   1.000
_cell.length_c   1.000
_cell.angle_alpha   90.00
_cell.angle_beta   90.00
_cell.angle_gamma   90.00
#
_symmetry.space_group_name_H-M   'P 1'
#
loop_
_entity.id
_entity.type
_entity.pdbx_description
1 polymer ?
#
loop_
_entity_poly.entity_id
_entity_poly.type
_entity_poly.pdbx_seq_one_letter_code
_entity_poly.pdbx_strand_id
1 'polypeptide(L)'
;MKGKTTIELINIKNNKKEILEEENLVTDVLEKILTLNPSALTNETSKDIYYPIVEKLMGGILLFKDRIEEEKNTTFITTTNTCIGYAGQNAEIQTDTINGSFNKEESQKTTSGYKYVWDFGTSKANGKISSVCLTNAKAGGGYFGTKSDGKTNRIKLGEYKYLIKDTDTEMKKKYVNAVEANFEENYIVSIVPESDHLRIIKSREPLLNFRLNDSLSFLAEKNITETKIKYKKSYGTYGVCIYVDEENYYLLKTSTSGGNTNVTKLKINKVNNSIEETEFTLENVKIENIGAYSLDYDYYRTIKSVLRGGYVYAVSTDEKYVVKFAINNPVDLTKIDVPFQIRVDYVTNKNTGCSMYLLGDMICGTNFTIDKNDKVKQIAANDLSKIASTPITYGPFLMGFFANGENYGDKYLRKILYLITPYAATINNLSKTLEKTAEKTMKITYYLTGGK
;
A
#
# COMPACT_ATOMS: atom_id res chain seq x y z
N MET A 1 -13.68 -18.58 -14.71
CA MET A 1 -13.58 -19.45 -13.52
C MET A 1 -14.83 -19.30 -12.68
N LYS A 2 -15.17 -20.29 -11.86
CA LYS A 2 -16.23 -20.24 -10.85
C LYS A 2 -15.68 -20.84 -9.56
N GLY A 3 -16.31 -20.55 -8.44
CA GLY A 3 -15.99 -21.26 -7.21
C GLY A 3 -17.18 -21.32 -6.27
N LYS A 4 -17.04 -22.27 -5.35
CA LYS A 4 -18.05 -22.65 -4.38
C LYS A 4 -17.36 -22.78 -3.03
N THR A 5 -17.91 -22.15 -2.01
CA THR A 5 -17.39 -22.19 -0.65
C THR A 5 -18.41 -22.89 0.25
N THR A 6 -17.94 -23.83 1.06
CA THR A 6 -18.70 -24.47 2.13
C THR A 6 -18.03 -24.09 3.46
N ILE A 7 -18.78 -23.47 4.36
CA ILE A 7 -18.32 -23.10 5.70
C ILE A 7 -19.06 -23.96 6.72
N GLU A 8 -18.32 -24.72 7.51
CA GLU A 8 -18.84 -25.56 8.59
C GLU A 8 -18.41 -25.00 9.94
N LEU A 9 -19.37 -24.58 10.76
CA LEU A 9 -19.16 -24.27 12.18
C LEU A 9 -19.58 -25.46 13.04
N ILE A 10 -18.69 -25.95 13.89
CA ILE A 10 -18.95 -27.12 14.74
C ILE A 10 -18.80 -26.72 16.20
N ASN A 11 -19.87 -26.83 16.98
CA ASN A 11 -19.80 -26.59 18.43
C ASN A 11 -19.10 -27.77 19.14
N ILE A 12 -18.05 -27.49 19.89
CA ILE A 12 -17.21 -28.54 20.50
C ILE A 12 -17.85 -29.25 21.70
N LYS A 13 -18.92 -28.68 22.29
CA LYS A 13 -19.60 -29.25 23.47
C LYS A 13 -20.69 -30.25 23.07
N ASN A 14 -21.40 -29.99 21.97
CA ASN A 14 -22.57 -30.78 21.57
C ASN A 14 -22.50 -31.29 20.12
N ASN A 15 -21.41 -31.04 19.40
CA ASN A 15 -21.19 -31.43 17.99
C ASN A 15 -22.23 -30.89 16.99
N LYS A 16 -23.04 -29.89 17.37
CA LYS A 16 -23.99 -29.26 16.47
C LYS A 16 -23.24 -28.54 15.35
N LYS A 17 -23.62 -28.84 14.10
CA LYS A 17 -23.07 -28.22 12.90
C LYS A 17 -24.00 -27.14 12.36
N GLU A 18 -23.41 -26.02 11.92
CA GLU A 18 -24.04 -25.03 11.06
C GLU A 18 -23.22 -24.98 9.77
N ILE A 19 -23.88 -25.22 8.64
CA ILE A 19 -23.23 -25.33 7.32
C ILE A 19 -23.86 -24.29 6.40
N LEU A 20 -23.03 -23.52 5.71
CA LEU A 20 -23.45 -22.64 4.62
C LEU A 20 -22.67 -22.98 3.36
N GLU A 21 -23.35 -22.91 2.22
CA GLU A 21 -22.76 -23.07 0.91
C GLU A 21 -23.09 -21.85 0.06
N GLU A 22 -22.08 -21.32 -0.62
CA GLU A 22 -22.22 -20.09 -1.39
C GLU A 22 -21.35 -20.14 -2.65
N GLU A 23 -21.76 -19.41 -3.68
CA GLU A 23 -20.98 -19.20 -4.91
C GLU A 23 -20.25 -17.85 -4.85
N ASN A 24 -19.18 -17.70 -5.64
CA ASN A 24 -18.42 -16.47 -5.66
C ASN A 24 -18.50 -15.71 -6.99
N LEU A 25 -18.33 -14.39 -6.89
CA LEU A 25 -17.86 -13.54 -7.97
C LEU A 25 -16.34 -13.71 -8.12
N VAL A 26 -15.84 -13.90 -9.33
CA VAL A 26 -14.40 -13.80 -9.64
C VAL A 26 -14.15 -12.37 -10.12
N THR A 27 -13.17 -11.69 -9.51
CA THR A 27 -12.82 -10.32 -9.88
C THR A 27 -11.82 -10.31 -11.05
N ASP A 28 -11.62 -9.13 -11.65
CA ASP A 28 -10.70 -8.93 -12.76
C ASP A 28 -9.23 -8.83 -12.28
N VAL A 29 -8.96 -8.95 -10.98
CA VAL A 29 -7.62 -8.73 -10.43
C VAL A 29 -6.62 -9.76 -10.95
N LEU A 30 -7.03 -11.02 -11.11
CA LEU A 30 -6.13 -12.05 -11.62
C LEU A 30 -5.77 -11.81 -13.08
N GLU A 31 -6.75 -11.38 -13.89
CA GLU A 31 -6.50 -10.98 -15.28
C GLU A 31 -5.49 -9.83 -15.32
N LYS A 32 -5.73 -8.76 -14.54
CA LYS A 32 -4.80 -7.63 -14.40
C LYS A 32 -3.38 -8.06 -14.03
N ILE A 33 -3.22 -8.98 -13.08
CA ILE A 33 -1.90 -9.50 -12.66
C ILE A 33 -1.18 -10.21 -13.81
N LEU A 34 -1.92 -10.98 -14.61
CA LEU A 34 -1.36 -11.85 -15.64
C LEU A 34 -1.17 -11.16 -16.99
N THR A 35 -1.92 -10.10 -17.29
CA THR A 35 -1.92 -9.44 -18.61
C THR A 35 -1.25 -8.08 -18.63
N LEU A 36 -1.28 -7.33 -17.53
CA LEU A 36 -0.67 -6.00 -17.50
C LEU A 36 0.83 -6.08 -17.25
N ASN A 37 1.56 -5.17 -17.88
CA ASN A 37 3.01 -5.06 -17.74
C ASN A 37 3.44 -3.60 -17.52
N PRO A 38 3.15 -3.02 -16.33
CA PRO A 38 3.51 -1.64 -16.03
C PRO A 38 5.02 -1.38 -16.24
N SER A 39 5.33 -0.41 -17.09
CA SER A 39 6.67 -0.01 -17.51
C SER A 39 7.56 -1.16 -18.00
N ALA A 40 6.96 -2.21 -18.57
CA ALA A 40 7.66 -3.42 -19.00
C ALA A 40 8.39 -4.17 -17.85
N LEU A 41 8.07 -3.86 -16.58
CA LEU A 41 8.80 -4.36 -15.41
C LEU A 41 8.46 -5.81 -15.04
N THR A 42 7.41 -6.41 -15.61
CA THR A 42 7.09 -7.82 -15.33
C THR A 42 7.91 -8.80 -16.18
N ASN A 43 8.64 -8.32 -17.19
CA ASN A 43 9.45 -9.15 -18.08
C ASN A 43 10.59 -9.90 -17.36
N GLU A 44 11.13 -9.31 -16.29
CA GLU A 44 12.19 -9.92 -15.48
C GLU A 44 11.67 -10.63 -14.23
N THR A 45 10.33 -10.73 -14.07
CA THR A 45 9.74 -11.37 -12.90
C THR A 45 9.96 -12.88 -12.95
N SER A 46 10.44 -13.44 -11.83
CA SER A 46 10.50 -14.90 -11.69
C SER A 46 9.11 -15.51 -11.81
N LYS A 47 8.98 -16.52 -12.68
CA LYS A 47 7.73 -17.27 -12.86
C LYS A 47 7.23 -17.92 -11.57
N ASP A 48 8.13 -18.23 -10.62
CA ASP A 48 7.76 -18.83 -9.32
C ASP A 48 6.90 -17.92 -8.44
N ILE A 49 6.86 -16.62 -8.75
CA ILE A 49 5.95 -15.67 -8.09
C ILE A 49 4.49 -15.95 -8.51
N TYR A 50 4.27 -16.39 -9.75
CA TYR A 50 2.95 -16.61 -10.32
C TYR A 50 2.53 -18.08 -10.25
N TYR A 51 3.47 -19.02 -10.38
CA TYR A 51 3.15 -20.44 -10.56
C TYR A 51 3.42 -21.29 -9.29
N PRO A 52 2.55 -22.26 -8.99
CA PRO A 52 1.22 -22.48 -9.59
C PRO A 52 0.24 -21.34 -9.27
N ILE A 53 -0.56 -20.89 -10.24
CA ILE A 53 -1.47 -19.72 -10.09
C ILE A 53 -2.43 -19.89 -8.91
N VAL A 54 -3.06 -21.06 -8.83
CA VAL A 54 -3.99 -21.40 -7.76
C VAL A 54 -3.29 -21.35 -6.40
N GLU A 55 -2.02 -21.76 -6.31
CA GLU A 55 -1.30 -21.78 -5.05
C GLU A 55 -0.70 -20.42 -4.66
N LYS A 56 -0.19 -19.65 -5.62
CA LYS A 56 0.51 -18.39 -5.33
C LYS A 56 -0.44 -17.21 -5.33
N LEU A 57 -1.26 -17.07 -6.38
CA LEU A 57 -2.10 -15.90 -6.60
C LEU A 57 -3.49 -16.03 -5.97
N MET A 58 -3.94 -17.25 -5.65
CA MET A 58 -5.25 -17.51 -5.02
C MET A 58 -5.15 -18.44 -3.80
N GLY A 59 -3.94 -18.60 -3.25
CA GLY A 59 -3.69 -19.56 -2.18
C GLY A 59 -3.97 -19.07 -0.77
N GLY A 60 -4.47 -17.85 -0.59
CA GLY A 60 -4.88 -17.33 0.70
C GLY A 60 -6.38 -17.10 0.76
N ILE A 61 -6.91 -17.02 1.97
CA ILE A 61 -8.30 -16.66 2.26
C ILE A 61 -8.35 -15.50 3.26
N LEU A 62 -9.27 -14.56 3.06
CA LEU A 62 -9.61 -13.46 3.97
C LEU A 62 -11.09 -13.55 4.32
N LEU A 63 -11.42 -13.34 5.59
CA LEU A 63 -12.78 -13.43 6.13
C LEU A 63 -13.16 -12.06 6.67
N PHE A 64 -14.29 -11.53 6.23
CA PHE A 64 -14.69 -10.17 6.53
C PHE A 64 -15.99 -10.11 7.30
N LYS A 65 -16.09 -9.10 8.16
CA LYS A 65 -17.23 -8.90 9.05
C LYS A 65 -18.52 -8.63 8.29
N ASP A 66 -18.42 -7.74 7.31
CA ASP A 66 -19.56 -7.22 6.56
C ASP A 66 -19.55 -7.79 5.14
N ARG A 67 -20.71 -7.73 4.47
CA ARG A 67 -20.80 -8.08 3.04
C ARG A 67 -20.01 -7.07 2.23
N ILE A 68 -19.52 -7.51 1.08
CA ILE A 68 -18.74 -6.71 0.14
C ILE A 68 -19.61 -6.42 -1.08
N GLU A 69 -19.52 -5.21 -1.63
CA GLU A 69 -20.16 -4.88 -2.90
C GLU A 69 -19.59 -5.75 -4.03
N GLU A 70 -20.45 -6.45 -4.77
CA GLU A 70 -20.05 -7.45 -5.77
C GLU A 70 -19.68 -6.81 -7.11
N GLU A 71 -18.55 -6.11 -7.12
CA GLU A 71 -18.02 -5.44 -8.32
C GLU A 71 -16.79 -6.16 -8.87
N LYS A 72 -16.79 -6.48 -10.17
CA LYS A 72 -15.69 -7.22 -10.83
C LYS A 72 -14.36 -6.47 -10.78
N ASN A 73 -14.38 -5.15 -10.84
CA ASN A 73 -13.18 -4.32 -10.83
C ASN A 73 -12.59 -4.13 -9.41
N THR A 74 -13.25 -4.65 -8.36
CA THR A 74 -12.78 -4.60 -6.97
C THR A 74 -11.39 -5.23 -6.86
N THR A 75 -10.41 -4.42 -6.45
CA THR A 75 -9.05 -4.90 -6.22
C THR A 75 -8.80 -5.15 -4.72
N PHE A 76 -9.11 -4.17 -3.87
CA PHE A 76 -8.89 -4.25 -2.42
C PHE A 76 -10.21 -4.03 -1.67
N ILE A 77 -10.37 -4.73 -0.55
CA ILE A 77 -11.49 -4.50 0.36
C ILE A 77 -11.11 -3.35 1.31
N THR A 78 -12.01 -2.37 1.47
CA THR A 78 -11.80 -1.28 2.42
C THR A 78 -11.59 -1.81 3.83
N THR A 79 -10.61 -1.24 4.53
CA THR A 79 -10.28 -1.64 5.91
C THR A 79 -11.31 -1.18 6.94
N THR A 80 -12.36 -0.45 6.53
CA THR A 80 -13.57 -0.28 7.36
C THR A 80 -14.28 -1.62 7.60
N ASN A 81 -14.24 -2.53 6.63
CA ASN A 81 -14.70 -3.90 6.79
C ASN A 81 -13.61 -4.70 7.52
N THR A 82 -13.86 -5.01 8.79
CA THR A 82 -12.87 -5.67 9.65
C THR A 82 -12.57 -7.07 9.12
N CYS A 83 -11.28 -7.36 8.90
CA CYS A 83 -10.80 -8.72 8.64
C CYS A 83 -10.86 -9.53 9.94
N ILE A 84 -11.78 -10.49 10.00
CA ILE A 84 -12.04 -11.36 11.15
C ILE A 84 -11.12 -12.58 11.14
N GLY A 85 -10.65 -12.98 9.97
CA GLY A 85 -9.73 -14.10 9.84
C GLY A 85 -8.96 -14.08 8.54
N TYR A 86 -7.80 -14.72 8.56
CA TYR A 86 -7.04 -15.01 7.35
C TYR A 86 -6.32 -16.34 7.47
N ALA A 87 -6.08 -17.02 6.35
CA ALA A 87 -5.21 -18.18 6.32
C ALA A 87 -4.50 -18.29 4.96
N GLY A 88 -3.23 -18.72 4.99
CA GLY A 88 -2.40 -18.93 3.80
C GLY A 88 -2.21 -20.41 3.56
N GLN A 89 -1.20 -20.79 2.78
CA GLN A 89 -0.84 -22.20 2.56
C GLN A 89 0.29 -22.69 3.47
N ASN A 90 1.04 -21.78 4.08
CA ASN A 90 2.15 -22.14 4.95
C ASN A 90 1.62 -22.47 6.35
N ALA A 91 2.07 -23.59 6.92
CA ALA A 91 1.68 -24.09 8.24
C ALA A 91 2.40 -23.37 9.40
N GLU A 92 2.79 -22.11 9.24
CA GLU A 92 3.61 -21.40 10.23
C GLU A 92 2.88 -21.15 11.55
N ILE A 93 3.67 -20.99 12.62
CA ILE A 93 3.22 -20.88 14.01
C ILE A 93 2.29 -19.67 14.17
N GLN A 94 1.03 -19.98 14.49
CA GLN A 94 -0.11 -19.08 14.53
C GLN A 94 -0.11 -18.15 15.75
N THR A 95 0.72 -17.11 15.73
CA THR A 95 0.77 -16.14 16.84
C THR A 95 -0.42 -15.17 16.87
N ASP A 96 -1.09 -14.94 15.73
CA ASP A 96 -2.23 -14.03 15.66
C ASP A 96 -3.55 -14.74 16.04
N THR A 97 -4.42 -14.05 16.75
CA THR A 97 -5.74 -14.54 17.20
C THR A 97 -6.74 -14.71 16.05
N ILE A 98 -6.46 -14.16 14.87
CA ILE A 98 -7.35 -14.24 13.70
C ILE A 98 -6.83 -15.19 12.61
N ASN A 99 -5.64 -15.75 12.77
CA ASN A 99 -5.04 -16.65 11.78
C ASN A 99 -5.60 -18.08 11.85
N GLY A 100 -5.89 -18.68 10.69
CA GLY A 100 -6.21 -20.10 10.52
C GLY A 100 -5.07 -20.91 9.91
N SER A 101 -5.27 -22.23 9.81
CA SER A 101 -4.33 -23.20 9.25
C SER A 101 -4.79 -23.74 7.90
N PHE A 102 -3.84 -23.93 7.00
CA PHE A 102 -4.07 -24.72 5.80
C PHE A 102 -4.12 -26.22 6.13
N ASN A 103 -5.15 -26.89 5.66
CA ASN A 103 -5.27 -28.34 5.77
C ASN A 103 -4.74 -28.98 4.49
N LYS A 104 -3.45 -29.36 4.53
CA LYS A 104 -2.74 -29.92 3.37
C LYS A 104 -3.27 -31.31 2.97
N GLU A 105 -3.81 -32.08 3.91
CA GLU A 105 -4.31 -33.43 3.65
C GLU A 105 -5.64 -33.41 2.88
N GLU A 106 -6.51 -32.44 3.20
CA GLU A 106 -7.81 -32.31 2.54
C GLU A 106 -7.82 -31.36 1.34
N SER A 107 -6.74 -30.59 1.16
CA SER A 107 -6.54 -29.69 0.02
C SER A 107 -5.83 -30.40 -1.12
N GLN A 108 -6.40 -30.35 -2.32
CA GLN A 108 -5.87 -31.08 -3.46
C GLN A 108 -6.34 -30.50 -4.79
N LYS A 109 -5.56 -30.77 -5.83
CA LYS A 109 -5.98 -30.56 -7.22
C LYS A 109 -7.21 -31.43 -7.51
N THR A 110 -8.15 -30.86 -8.26
CA THR A 110 -9.32 -31.59 -8.76
C THR A 110 -9.21 -31.75 -10.28
N THR A 111 -10.11 -32.53 -10.89
CA THR A 111 -10.14 -32.72 -12.34
C THR A 111 -10.35 -31.43 -13.13
N SER A 112 -11.03 -30.43 -12.54
CA SER A 112 -11.42 -29.18 -13.20
C SER A 112 -10.93 -27.92 -12.49
N GLY A 113 -10.03 -28.05 -11.51
CA GLY A 113 -9.48 -26.92 -10.76
C GLY A 113 -8.78 -27.35 -9.46
N TYR A 114 -9.17 -26.76 -8.33
CA TYR A 114 -8.53 -26.99 -7.03
C TYR A 114 -9.53 -26.94 -5.87
N LYS A 115 -9.29 -27.75 -4.83
CA LYS A 115 -10.02 -27.72 -3.56
C LYS A 115 -9.05 -27.25 -2.46
N TYR A 116 -9.38 -26.14 -1.82
CA TYR A 116 -8.70 -25.68 -0.61
C TYR A 116 -9.52 -26.05 0.62
N VAL A 117 -8.83 -26.36 1.71
CA VAL A 117 -9.43 -26.52 3.03
C VAL A 117 -8.58 -25.74 4.03
N TRP A 118 -9.25 -24.87 4.79
CA TRP A 118 -8.65 -24.15 5.92
C TRP A 118 -9.45 -24.42 7.19
N ASP A 119 -8.71 -24.59 8.29
CA ASP A 119 -9.27 -24.85 9.61
C ASP A 119 -8.96 -23.68 10.55
N PHE A 120 -9.96 -23.28 11.33
CA PHE A 120 -9.86 -22.26 12.37
C PHE A 120 -10.28 -22.87 13.71
N GLY A 121 -9.32 -22.97 14.62
CA GLY A 121 -9.54 -23.45 15.99
C GLY A 121 -10.50 -22.56 16.78
N THR A 122 -10.84 -23.00 17.99
CA THR A 122 -11.76 -22.28 18.89
C THR A 122 -11.26 -20.89 19.28
N SER A 123 -9.95 -20.71 19.43
CA SER A 123 -9.35 -19.41 19.74
C SER A 123 -9.14 -18.50 18.52
N LYS A 124 -9.52 -18.95 17.31
CA LYS A 124 -9.20 -18.28 16.05
C LYS A 124 -10.42 -17.74 15.32
N ALA A 125 -10.26 -16.54 14.75
CA ALA A 125 -11.23 -15.86 13.89
C ALA A 125 -12.64 -15.73 14.51
N ASN A 126 -12.71 -15.46 15.81
CA ASN A 126 -13.97 -15.26 16.51
C ASN A 126 -14.56 -13.88 16.16
N GLY A 127 -15.83 -13.89 15.78
CA GLY A 127 -16.55 -12.70 15.31
C GLY A 127 -17.68 -13.03 14.35
N LYS A 128 -18.35 -11.97 13.87
CA LYS A 128 -19.34 -12.06 12.80
C LYS A 128 -18.63 -12.14 11.46
N ILE A 129 -19.01 -13.05 10.58
CA ILE A 129 -18.44 -13.23 9.25
C ILE A 129 -19.59 -13.16 8.26
N SER A 130 -19.50 -12.27 7.27
CA SER A 130 -20.52 -12.11 6.24
C SER A 130 -19.97 -12.23 4.82
N SER A 131 -18.66 -12.29 4.64
CA SER A 131 -18.06 -12.55 3.34
C SER A 131 -16.66 -13.17 3.45
N VAL A 132 -16.26 -13.83 2.37
CA VAL A 132 -14.98 -14.52 2.23
C VAL A 132 -14.38 -14.19 0.86
N CYS A 133 -13.07 -13.96 0.82
CA CYS A 133 -12.33 -13.68 -0.41
C CYS A 133 -11.11 -14.60 -0.53
N LEU A 134 -10.88 -15.17 -1.71
CA LEU A 134 -9.55 -15.68 -2.03
C LEU A 134 -8.61 -14.51 -2.30
N THR A 135 -7.35 -14.68 -1.92
CA THR A 135 -6.28 -13.68 -2.06
C THR A 135 -4.95 -14.37 -2.39
N ASN A 136 -3.89 -13.59 -2.60
CA ASN A 136 -2.53 -14.11 -2.69
C ASN A 136 -2.13 -14.92 -1.44
N ALA A 137 -1.37 -16.00 -1.60
CA ALA A 137 -0.92 -16.84 -0.49
C ALA A 137 -0.14 -16.06 0.58
N LYS A 138 0.63 -15.03 0.18
CA LYS A 138 1.39 -14.21 1.12
C LYS A 138 0.48 -13.37 2.02
N ALA A 139 -0.57 -12.78 1.45
CA ALA A 139 -1.59 -12.10 2.22
C ALA A 139 -2.44 -13.08 3.05
N GLY A 140 -2.64 -14.31 2.59
CA GLY A 140 -3.18 -15.37 3.44
C GLY A 140 -2.32 -15.65 4.67
N GLY A 141 -1.00 -15.48 4.59
CA GLY A 141 -0.10 -15.68 5.73
C GLY A 141 -0.10 -14.55 6.77
N GLY A 142 -0.54 -13.35 6.41
CA GLY A 142 -0.43 -12.20 7.34
C GLY A 142 -1.16 -10.93 6.97
N TYR A 143 -2.04 -10.94 5.99
CA TYR A 143 -2.81 -9.81 5.48
C TYR A 143 -1.94 -8.58 5.16
N PHE A 144 -1.98 -7.55 6.02
CA PHE A 144 -1.13 -6.35 5.90
C PHE A 144 0.22 -6.42 6.64
N GLY A 145 0.50 -7.52 7.33
CA GLY A 145 1.70 -7.77 8.12
C GLY A 145 1.39 -8.48 9.44
N THR A 146 2.36 -9.24 9.93
CA THR A 146 2.35 -9.84 11.28
C THR A 146 3.54 -9.34 12.07
N LYS A 147 3.61 -9.66 13.37
CA LYS A 147 4.79 -9.36 14.21
C LYS A 147 6.07 -10.11 13.78
N SER A 148 5.95 -11.18 12.98
CA SER A 148 7.08 -11.96 12.46
C SER A 148 7.46 -11.58 11.03
N ASP A 149 6.51 -11.17 10.19
CA ASP A 149 6.76 -10.74 8.81
C ASP A 149 5.89 -9.52 8.42
N GLY A 150 6.54 -8.39 8.18
CA GLY A 150 5.89 -7.14 7.78
C GLY A 150 5.70 -7.00 6.27
N LYS A 151 6.22 -7.94 5.47
CA LYS A 151 6.19 -7.88 4.00
C LYS A 151 5.11 -8.76 3.39
N THR A 152 4.21 -9.33 4.18
CA THR A 152 3.14 -10.21 3.67
C THR A 152 2.21 -9.52 2.67
N ASN A 153 2.15 -8.18 2.74
CA ASN A 153 1.29 -7.30 1.96
C ASN A 153 1.79 -6.95 0.55
N ARG A 154 2.99 -7.40 0.16
CA ARG A 154 3.57 -7.12 -1.15
C ARG A 154 4.60 -8.14 -1.63
N ILE A 155 4.78 -8.22 -2.94
CA ILE A 155 5.82 -8.99 -3.63
C ILE A 155 6.49 -8.08 -4.66
N LYS A 156 7.83 -8.04 -4.70
CA LYS A 156 8.54 -7.31 -5.75
C LYS A 156 8.44 -8.11 -7.05
N LEU A 157 7.90 -7.51 -8.10
CA LEU A 157 7.80 -8.14 -9.43
C LEU A 157 9.04 -7.83 -10.27
N GLY A 158 9.48 -6.58 -10.29
CA GLY A 158 10.59 -6.17 -11.13
C GLY A 158 11.25 -4.89 -10.66
N GLU A 159 12.48 -4.68 -11.13
CA GLU A 159 13.22 -3.43 -10.96
C GLU A 159 14.04 -3.20 -12.21
N TYR A 160 13.85 -2.05 -12.85
CA TYR A 160 14.79 -1.57 -13.85
C TYR A 160 15.78 -0.62 -13.21
N LYS A 161 17.05 -0.71 -13.60
CA LYS A 161 18.10 0.23 -13.20
C LYS A 161 18.71 0.85 -14.43
N TYR A 162 18.58 2.16 -14.54
CA TYR A 162 19.21 2.95 -15.57
C TYR A 162 20.43 3.66 -14.98
N LEU A 163 21.60 3.48 -15.57
CA LEU A 163 22.81 4.20 -15.19
C LEU A 163 22.62 5.67 -15.50
N ILE A 164 22.82 6.52 -14.49
CA ILE A 164 22.67 7.96 -14.63
C ILE A 164 23.97 8.63 -14.28
N LYS A 165 24.31 9.68 -15.03
CA LYS A 165 25.46 10.49 -14.68
C LYS A 165 25.14 11.22 -13.43
N ASP A 166 26.23 11.59 -12.80
CA ASP A 166 26.13 12.40 -11.64
C ASP A 166 25.33 13.69 -11.96
N THR A 167 25.70 14.40 -13.02
CA THR A 167 25.12 15.68 -13.46
C THR A 167 23.64 15.65 -13.89
N ASP A 168 22.97 14.50 -13.88
CA ASP A 168 21.59 14.35 -14.37
C ASP A 168 20.52 14.81 -13.35
N THR A 169 20.74 15.96 -12.72
CA THR A 169 19.93 16.48 -11.60
C THR A 169 18.46 16.66 -11.97
N GLU A 170 18.15 17.14 -13.18
CA GLU A 170 16.75 17.35 -13.61
C GLU A 170 15.96 16.05 -13.72
N MET A 171 16.59 14.99 -14.19
CA MET A 171 15.95 13.68 -14.26
C MET A 171 15.78 13.08 -12.85
N LYS A 172 16.76 13.24 -11.95
CA LYS A 172 16.60 12.83 -10.54
C LYS A 172 15.42 13.56 -9.90
N LYS A 173 15.35 14.89 -10.04
CA LYS A 173 14.24 15.75 -9.57
C LYS A 173 12.90 15.27 -10.13
N LYS A 174 12.80 15.04 -11.44
CA LYS A 174 11.57 14.58 -12.09
C LYS A 174 11.07 13.28 -11.48
N TYR A 175 11.88 12.22 -11.41
CA TYR A 175 11.38 10.90 -10.99
C TYR A 175 11.22 10.77 -9.47
N VAL A 176 12.16 11.28 -8.68
CA VAL A 176 12.10 11.20 -7.21
C VAL A 176 10.93 12.03 -6.66
N ASN A 177 10.50 13.07 -7.38
CA ASN A 177 9.33 13.86 -6.98
C ASN A 177 8.04 13.46 -7.69
N ALA A 178 7.98 12.32 -8.36
CA ALA A 178 6.71 11.82 -8.87
C ALA A 178 5.72 11.69 -7.70
N VAL A 179 4.52 12.22 -7.90
CA VAL A 179 3.40 12.19 -6.93
C VAL A 179 2.17 11.50 -7.48
N GLU A 180 2.00 11.50 -8.80
CA GLU A 180 0.88 10.86 -9.50
C GLU A 180 1.37 10.22 -10.82
N ALA A 181 0.61 9.25 -11.32
CA ALA A 181 0.75 8.76 -12.68
C ALA A 181 -0.63 8.44 -13.27
N ASN A 182 -0.75 8.61 -14.57
CA ASN A 182 -1.87 8.10 -15.35
C ASN A 182 -1.33 7.03 -16.30
N PHE A 183 -1.66 5.78 -15.99
CA PHE A 183 -1.14 4.60 -16.67
C PHE A 183 -1.70 4.45 -18.09
N GLU A 184 -2.96 4.83 -18.30
CA GLU A 184 -3.62 4.77 -19.61
C GLU A 184 -3.04 5.82 -20.56
N GLU A 185 -2.91 7.06 -20.08
CA GLU A 185 -2.41 8.19 -20.86
C GLU A 185 -0.86 8.29 -20.87
N ASN A 186 -0.17 7.42 -20.13
CA ASN A 186 1.29 7.32 -20.09
C ASN A 186 1.97 8.64 -19.69
N TYR A 187 1.59 9.20 -18.54
CA TYR A 187 2.30 10.32 -17.95
C TYR A 187 2.45 10.20 -16.44
N ILE A 188 3.47 10.89 -15.92
CA ILE A 188 3.62 11.16 -14.48
C ILE A 188 3.48 12.65 -14.23
N VAL A 189 3.05 12.99 -13.02
CA VAL A 189 3.12 14.35 -12.49
C VAL A 189 4.12 14.37 -11.34
N SER A 190 5.07 15.29 -11.44
CA SER A 190 6.12 15.49 -10.46
C SER A 190 6.05 16.89 -9.90
N ILE A 191 6.24 16.99 -8.59
CA ILE A 191 6.18 18.27 -7.88
C ILE A 191 7.53 18.53 -7.22
N VAL A 192 8.31 19.43 -7.77
CA VAL A 192 9.69 19.68 -7.35
C VAL A 192 9.76 20.99 -6.54
N PRO A 193 10.06 20.93 -5.24
CA PRO A 193 10.38 22.13 -4.47
C PRO A 193 11.75 22.67 -4.89
N GLU A 194 11.79 23.92 -5.31
CA GLU A 194 13.02 24.70 -5.51
C GLU A 194 13.15 25.74 -4.38
N SER A 195 14.26 26.51 -4.38
CA SER A 195 14.55 27.48 -3.31
C SER A 195 13.50 28.59 -3.16
N ASP A 196 12.88 29.04 -4.27
CA ASP A 196 11.95 30.17 -4.32
C ASP A 196 10.62 29.86 -5.04
N HIS A 197 10.46 28.66 -5.62
CA HIS A 197 9.24 28.26 -6.32
C HIS A 197 9.02 26.74 -6.29
N LEU A 198 7.82 26.30 -6.64
CA LEU A 198 7.47 24.92 -6.95
C LEU A 198 7.45 24.75 -8.46
N ARG A 199 7.92 23.61 -8.95
CA ARG A 199 7.67 23.19 -10.33
C ARG A 199 6.68 22.04 -10.32
N ILE A 200 5.57 22.20 -11.02
CA ILE A 200 4.63 21.12 -11.32
C ILE A 200 4.92 20.70 -12.76
N ILE A 201 5.44 19.49 -12.90
CA ILE A 201 5.95 18.96 -14.17
C ILE A 201 5.07 17.78 -14.57
N LYS A 202 4.39 17.89 -15.71
CA LYS A 202 3.75 16.75 -16.37
C LYS A 202 4.70 16.25 -17.45
N SER A 203 5.11 15.01 -17.36
CA SER A 203 5.99 14.40 -18.36
C SER A 203 5.42 13.09 -18.83
N ARG A 204 5.66 12.79 -20.12
CA ARG A 204 5.40 11.46 -20.64
C ARG A 204 6.27 10.43 -19.90
N GLU A 205 5.67 9.28 -19.65
CA GLU A 205 6.30 8.10 -19.07
C GLU A 205 5.61 6.86 -19.66
N PRO A 206 6.32 5.97 -20.37
CA PRO A 206 5.76 4.71 -20.84
C PRO A 206 5.40 3.78 -19.65
N LEU A 207 4.11 3.62 -19.41
CA LEU A 207 3.51 2.85 -18.32
C LEU A 207 2.78 1.62 -18.86
N LEU A 208 1.74 1.78 -19.68
CA LEU A 208 1.02 0.64 -20.28
C LEU A 208 1.08 0.61 -21.80
N ASN A 209 1.21 1.78 -22.46
CA ASN A 209 1.20 1.87 -23.91
C ASN A 209 2.53 2.45 -24.40
N PHE A 210 3.17 1.72 -25.33
CA PHE A 210 4.49 2.03 -25.87
C PHE A 210 4.39 2.47 -27.33
N ARG A 211 5.18 3.46 -27.72
CA ARG A 211 5.37 3.89 -29.11
C ARG A 211 6.51 3.10 -29.73
N LEU A 212 6.49 2.89 -31.05
CA LEU A 212 7.58 2.21 -31.77
C LEU A 212 8.94 2.91 -31.61
N ASN A 213 8.93 4.22 -31.40
CA ASN A 213 10.13 5.03 -31.20
C ASN A 213 10.44 5.29 -29.71
N ASP A 214 9.75 4.62 -28.78
CA ASP A 214 10.13 4.69 -27.37
C ASP A 214 11.53 4.09 -27.20
N SER A 215 12.43 4.91 -26.66
CA SER A 215 13.79 4.53 -26.32
C SER A 215 14.10 4.99 -24.90
N LEU A 216 15.16 4.49 -24.28
CA LEU A 216 15.62 4.96 -22.97
C LEU A 216 15.95 6.47 -22.96
N SER A 217 15.99 7.13 -24.12
CA SER A 217 16.04 8.58 -24.25
C SER A 217 14.72 9.28 -23.88
N PHE A 218 13.63 8.58 -23.54
CA PHE A 218 12.41 9.20 -22.96
C PHE A 218 12.74 10.06 -21.73
N LEU A 219 13.88 9.77 -21.08
CA LEU A 219 14.43 10.55 -19.98
C LEU A 219 14.80 12.00 -20.38
N ALA A 220 15.10 12.22 -21.66
CA ALA A 220 15.38 13.51 -22.27
C ALA A 220 14.17 14.09 -23.04
N GLU A 221 13.02 13.38 -23.07
CA GLU A 221 11.80 13.90 -23.69
C GLU A 221 11.34 15.17 -22.95
N LYS A 222 10.97 16.19 -23.73
CA LYS A 222 10.50 17.46 -23.18
C LYS A 222 9.24 17.23 -22.34
N ASN A 223 9.12 17.97 -21.24
CA ASN A 223 7.92 17.99 -20.42
C ASN A 223 6.70 18.36 -21.26
N ILE A 224 5.57 17.68 -21.04
CA ILE A 224 4.28 17.97 -21.68
C ILE A 224 3.83 19.36 -21.23
N THR A 225 3.87 19.59 -19.91
CA THR A 225 3.65 20.90 -19.31
C THR A 225 4.60 21.11 -18.14
N GLU A 226 4.97 22.36 -17.90
CA GLU A 226 5.71 22.75 -16.70
C GLU A 226 5.16 24.08 -16.20
N THR A 227 4.69 24.08 -14.96
CA THR A 227 4.12 25.25 -14.29
C THR A 227 5.00 25.63 -13.11
N LYS A 228 5.34 26.91 -13.00
CA LYS A 228 6.10 27.45 -11.86
C LYS A 228 5.17 28.21 -10.93
N ILE A 229 5.16 27.81 -9.67
CA ILE A 229 4.37 28.43 -8.61
C ILE A 229 5.31 29.11 -7.64
N LYS A 230 5.31 30.44 -7.61
CA LYS A 230 6.16 31.20 -6.70
C LYS A 230 5.60 31.14 -5.29
N TYR A 231 6.43 30.77 -4.31
CA TYR A 231 6.02 30.83 -2.90
C TYR A 231 6.15 32.26 -2.37
N LYS A 232 5.29 32.63 -1.41
CA LYS A 232 5.50 33.85 -0.61
C LYS A 232 6.48 33.58 0.54
N LYS A 233 6.57 32.33 1.00
CA LYS A 233 7.41 31.89 2.12
C LYS A 233 8.40 30.79 1.73
N SER A 234 9.52 30.70 2.45
CA SER A 234 10.50 29.63 2.25
C SER A 234 10.10 28.35 2.99
N TYR A 235 9.94 27.27 2.24
CA TYR A 235 9.63 25.94 2.80
C TYR A 235 10.89 25.22 3.30
N GLY A 236 12.08 25.55 2.78
CA GLY A 236 13.30 24.83 3.09
C GLY A 236 13.24 23.36 2.65
N THR A 237 14.09 22.53 3.22
CA THR A 237 14.33 21.14 2.77
C THR A 237 13.98 20.07 3.79
N TYR A 238 13.89 20.41 5.07
CA TYR A 238 13.64 19.48 6.17
C TYR A 238 12.30 19.75 6.85
N GLY A 239 11.60 18.68 7.26
CA GLY A 239 10.25 18.77 7.79
C GLY A 239 9.24 19.17 6.72
N VAL A 240 9.50 18.84 5.45
CA VAL A 240 8.67 19.24 4.31
C VAL A 240 8.14 18.00 3.61
N CYS A 241 6.85 17.99 3.26
CA CYS A 241 6.25 16.91 2.49
C CYS A 241 5.22 17.45 1.49
N ILE A 242 5.10 16.73 0.36
CA ILE A 242 4.06 16.99 -0.63
C ILE A 242 2.96 15.96 -0.46
N TYR A 243 1.71 16.44 -0.46
CA TYR A 243 0.53 15.59 -0.44
C TYR A 243 -0.37 15.90 -1.63
N VAL A 244 -1.23 14.95 -1.94
CA VAL A 244 -2.14 15.00 -3.08
C VAL A 244 -3.50 14.49 -2.61
N ASP A 245 -4.56 15.25 -2.85
CA ASP A 245 -5.94 14.75 -2.82
C ASP A 245 -6.53 14.80 -4.25
N GLU A 246 -7.83 14.60 -4.41
CA GLU A 246 -8.46 14.59 -5.73
C GLU A 246 -8.32 15.94 -6.47
N GLU A 247 -8.45 17.05 -5.75
CA GLU A 247 -8.59 18.40 -6.33
C GLU A 247 -7.32 19.26 -6.21
N ASN A 248 -6.44 18.94 -5.28
CA ASN A 248 -5.36 19.83 -4.84
C ASN A 248 -4.03 19.09 -4.61
N TYR A 249 -2.96 19.86 -4.79
CA TYR A 249 -1.65 19.57 -4.25
C TYR A 249 -1.42 20.37 -2.98
N TYR A 250 -0.66 19.81 -2.05
CA TYR A 250 -0.26 20.48 -0.82
C TYR A 250 1.24 20.37 -0.62
N LEU A 251 1.89 21.46 -0.24
CA LEU A 251 3.25 21.46 0.31
C LEU A 251 3.16 21.93 1.76
N LEU A 252 3.50 21.06 2.69
CA LEU A 252 3.55 21.40 4.12
C LEU A 252 4.99 21.46 4.58
N LYS A 253 5.25 22.37 5.51
CA LYS A 253 6.46 22.43 6.33
C LYS A 253 6.06 22.38 7.81
N THR A 254 6.70 21.53 8.60
CA THR A 254 6.59 21.52 10.05
C THR A 254 7.85 22.08 10.71
N SER A 255 7.66 22.87 11.76
CA SER A 255 8.74 23.27 12.67
C SER A 255 8.25 23.20 14.12
N THR A 256 9.04 22.57 14.99
CA THR A 256 8.66 22.38 16.40
C THR A 256 9.40 23.38 17.29
N SER A 257 8.67 24.03 18.19
CA SER A 257 9.23 24.94 19.22
C SER A 257 8.32 24.96 20.45
N GLY A 258 8.91 25.00 21.65
CA GLY A 258 8.15 25.25 22.89
C GLY A 258 7.06 24.23 23.23
N GLY A 259 7.07 23.02 22.67
CA GLY A 259 6.00 22.03 22.88
C GLY A 259 5.00 21.90 21.73
N ASN A 260 5.03 22.84 20.79
CA ASN A 260 4.07 22.98 19.70
C ASN A 260 4.74 22.74 18.34
N THR A 261 3.93 22.44 17.33
CA THR A 261 4.36 22.35 15.93
C THR A 261 3.68 23.42 15.09
N ASN A 262 4.45 24.33 14.52
CA ASN A 262 3.98 25.23 13.48
C ASN A 262 3.95 24.51 12.14
N VAL A 263 2.87 24.70 11.39
CA VAL A 263 2.68 24.15 10.06
C VAL A 263 2.47 25.29 9.08
N THR A 264 3.37 25.42 8.10
CA THR A 264 3.17 26.28 6.93
C THR A 264 2.63 25.40 5.80
N LYS A 265 1.48 25.77 5.23
CA LYS A 265 0.79 25.03 4.16
C LYS A 265 0.67 25.91 2.92
N LEU A 266 1.06 25.36 1.78
CA LEU A 266 0.67 25.84 0.45
C LEU A 266 -0.31 24.83 -0.13
N LYS A 267 -1.51 25.27 -0.48
CA LYS A 267 -2.51 24.51 -1.25
C LYS A 267 -2.53 25.05 -2.68
N ILE A 268 -2.59 24.14 -3.65
CA ILE A 268 -2.61 24.46 -5.09
C ILE A 268 -3.73 23.67 -5.73
N ASN A 269 -4.69 24.35 -6.36
CA ASN A 269 -5.74 23.68 -7.13
C ASN A 269 -5.16 23.09 -8.42
N LYS A 270 -5.44 21.81 -8.70
CA LYS A 270 -4.85 21.10 -9.86
C LYS A 270 -5.31 21.64 -11.22
N VAL A 271 -6.51 22.23 -11.30
CA VAL A 271 -7.13 22.64 -12.56
C VAL A 271 -6.67 24.04 -12.97
N ASN A 272 -6.77 25.00 -12.05
CA ASN A 272 -6.50 26.41 -12.36
C ASN A 272 -5.19 26.94 -11.74
N ASN A 273 -4.45 26.11 -11.01
CA ASN A 273 -3.21 26.47 -10.30
C ASN A 273 -3.35 27.61 -9.28
N SER A 274 -4.57 27.93 -8.82
CA SER A 274 -4.77 28.93 -7.78
C SER A 274 -4.14 28.48 -6.47
N ILE A 275 -3.49 29.41 -5.76
CA ILE A 275 -2.75 29.11 -4.55
C ILE A 275 -3.38 29.73 -3.30
N GLU A 276 -3.25 29.01 -2.19
CA GLU A 276 -3.60 29.46 -0.85
C GLU A 276 -2.43 29.11 0.08
N GLU A 277 -1.84 30.12 0.73
CA GLU A 277 -0.78 29.95 1.73
C GLU A 277 -1.32 30.31 3.11
N THR A 278 -1.23 29.37 4.05
CA THR A 278 -1.72 29.52 5.42
C THR A 278 -0.71 28.99 6.43
N GLU A 279 -0.78 29.49 7.66
CA GLU A 279 -0.05 28.96 8.79
C GLU A 279 -0.99 28.66 9.96
N PHE A 280 -0.65 27.62 10.70
CA PHE A 280 -1.35 27.27 11.93
C PHE A 280 -0.41 26.54 12.88
N THR A 281 -0.80 26.49 14.15
CA THR A 281 -0.04 25.82 15.20
C THR A 281 -0.83 24.63 15.71
N LEU A 282 -0.16 23.48 15.80
CA LEU A 282 -0.63 22.30 16.49
C LEU A 282 -0.16 22.40 17.96
N GLU A 283 -1.09 22.72 18.85
CA GLU A 283 -0.82 22.90 20.27
C GLU A 283 -0.49 21.57 20.96
N ASN A 284 0.52 21.56 21.83
CA ASN A 284 0.93 20.41 22.66
C ASN A 284 1.26 19.14 21.85
N VAL A 285 1.78 19.33 20.66
CA VAL A 285 2.20 18.27 19.74
C VAL A 285 3.58 18.61 19.18
N LYS A 286 4.44 17.61 19.11
CA LYS A 286 5.77 17.71 18.51
C LYS A 286 5.88 16.74 17.34
N ILE A 287 5.88 17.30 16.13
CA ILE A 287 6.20 16.62 14.88
C ILE A 287 7.31 17.42 14.22
N GLU A 288 8.47 16.79 14.03
CA GLU A 288 9.62 17.48 13.46
C GLU A 288 9.83 17.14 11.97
N ASN A 289 9.78 15.86 11.63
CA ASN A 289 10.17 15.37 10.31
C ASN A 289 9.01 14.62 9.64
N ILE A 290 8.15 15.36 8.91
CA ILE A 290 7.11 14.77 8.05
C ILE A 290 7.66 14.27 6.69
N GLY A 291 8.89 14.63 6.36
CA GLY A 291 9.56 14.37 5.10
C GLY A 291 10.72 15.34 4.88
N ALA A 292 11.48 15.12 3.80
CA ALA A 292 12.58 15.99 3.43
C ALA A 292 12.91 15.87 1.93
N TYR A 293 13.59 16.88 1.41
CA TYR A 293 14.12 16.97 0.05
C TYR A 293 15.57 17.45 0.12
N SER A 294 16.43 17.09 -0.83
CA SER A 294 17.66 17.88 -1.07
C SER A 294 17.46 18.83 -2.24
N LEU A 295 18.18 19.95 -2.20
CA LEU A 295 18.33 20.86 -3.35
C LEU A 295 19.64 20.58 -4.10
N ASP A 296 20.42 19.62 -3.60
CA ASP A 296 21.78 19.37 -4.01
C ASP A 296 21.88 18.33 -5.12
N TYR A 297 23.10 18.23 -5.61
CA TYR A 297 23.60 17.27 -6.57
C TYR A 297 23.23 15.79 -6.23
N ASP A 298 23.39 15.40 -4.96
CA ASP A 298 22.91 14.11 -4.41
C ASP A 298 21.41 14.23 -4.06
N TYR A 299 20.58 14.28 -5.10
CA TYR A 299 19.15 14.44 -4.96
C TYR A 299 18.51 13.28 -4.19
N TYR A 300 17.80 13.58 -3.09
CA TYR A 300 17.04 12.60 -2.32
C TYR A 300 15.71 13.21 -1.85
N ARG A 301 14.77 12.31 -1.55
CA ARG A 301 13.48 12.64 -0.93
C ARG A 301 13.18 11.60 0.14
N THR A 302 12.61 12.06 1.25
CA THR A 302 12.08 11.20 2.30
C THR A 302 10.60 11.53 2.57
N ILE A 303 9.79 10.50 2.79
CA ILE A 303 8.35 10.54 3.04
C ILE A 303 8.12 9.82 4.36
N LYS A 304 7.79 10.58 5.40
CA LYS A 304 7.61 10.09 6.77
C LYS A 304 6.20 10.35 7.30
N SER A 305 5.27 10.68 6.41
CA SER A 305 3.89 11.00 6.72
C SER A 305 3.02 10.77 5.50
N VAL A 306 1.71 10.70 5.70
CA VAL A 306 0.74 10.46 4.62
C VAL A 306 -0.51 11.30 4.80
N LEU A 307 -1.14 11.69 3.69
CA LEU A 307 -2.47 12.29 3.67
C LEU A 307 -3.49 11.19 3.37
N ARG A 308 -4.50 11.04 4.23
CA ARG A 308 -5.64 10.14 4.02
C ARG A 308 -6.93 10.83 4.41
N GLY A 309 -7.88 10.97 3.48
CA GLY A 309 -9.20 11.51 3.75
C GLY A 309 -9.19 12.93 4.34
N GLY A 310 -8.26 13.79 3.90
CA GLY A 310 -8.11 15.16 4.42
C GLY A 310 -7.31 15.28 5.72
N TYR A 311 -6.81 14.17 6.27
CA TYR A 311 -5.98 14.16 7.48
C TYR A 311 -4.54 13.76 7.18
N VAL A 312 -3.59 14.50 7.72
CA VAL A 312 -2.18 14.13 7.72
C VAL A 312 -1.91 13.25 8.93
N TYR A 313 -1.25 12.12 8.69
CA TYR A 313 -0.76 11.20 9.70
C TYR A 313 0.77 11.28 9.76
N ALA A 314 1.30 11.63 10.94
CA ALA A 314 2.73 11.77 11.18
C ALA A 314 3.11 11.23 12.56
N VAL A 315 4.31 10.67 12.70
CA VAL A 315 4.80 10.17 13.99
C VAL A 315 5.30 11.33 14.85
N SER A 316 5.01 11.29 16.15
CA SER A 316 5.53 12.26 17.11
C SER A 316 7.05 12.19 17.23
N THR A 317 7.71 13.30 17.60
CA THR A 317 9.17 13.34 17.76
C THR A 317 9.70 12.36 18.80
N ASP A 318 8.90 12.01 19.82
CA ASP A 318 9.25 11.02 20.83
C ASP A 318 8.87 9.57 20.44
N GLU A 319 8.32 9.37 19.23
CA GLU A 319 7.97 8.08 18.65
C GLU A 319 6.95 7.26 19.46
N LYS A 320 6.11 7.95 20.26
CA LYS A 320 5.13 7.33 21.16
C LYS A 320 3.70 7.31 20.62
N TYR A 321 3.37 8.13 19.64
CA TYR A 321 2.03 8.19 19.07
C TYR A 321 2.08 8.66 17.62
N VAL A 322 0.98 8.39 16.89
CA VAL A 322 0.75 8.98 15.57
C VAL A 322 -0.20 10.15 15.72
N VAL A 323 0.19 11.31 15.21
CA VAL A 323 -0.68 12.48 15.15
C VAL A 323 -1.48 12.42 13.87
N LYS A 324 -2.80 12.53 14.01
CA LYS A 324 -3.77 12.74 12.93
C LYS A 324 -4.28 14.17 13.04
N PHE A 325 -4.07 15.00 12.03
CA PHE A 325 -4.61 16.37 12.01
C PHE A 325 -5.22 16.71 10.65
N ALA A 326 -6.35 17.42 10.64
CA ALA A 326 -6.99 17.82 9.40
C ALA A 326 -6.16 18.89 8.69
N ILE A 327 -5.85 18.67 7.41
CA ILE A 327 -4.99 19.56 6.63
C ILE A 327 -5.61 20.96 6.41
N ASN A 328 -6.93 21.05 6.49
CA ASN A 328 -7.71 22.28 6.29
C ASN A 328 -8.38 22.81 7.57
N ASN A 329 -8.29 22.11 8.71
CA ASN A 329 -8.84 22.55 9.98
C ASN A 329 -7.89 22.13 11.13
N PRO A 330 -6.96 22.99 11.55
CA PRO A 330 -5.90 22.60 12.47
C PRO A 330 -6.37 22.32 13.90
N VAL A 331 -7.61 22.71 14.25
CA VAL A 331 -8.24 22.39 15.53
C VAL A 331 -8.66 20.92 15.60
N ASP A 332 -8.93 20.29 14.46
CA ASP A 332 -9.24 18.88 14.37
C ASP A 332 -7.96 18.05 14.37
N LEU A 333 -7.55 17.68 15.59
CA LEU A 333 -6.34 16.93 15.88
C LEU A 333 -6.63 15.80 16.86
N THR A 334 -6.09 14.62 16.58
CA THR A 334 -6.15 13.44 17.46
C THR A 334 -4.77 12.81 17.58
N LYS A 335 -4.42 12.38 18.80
CA LYS A 335 -3.27 11.51 19.06
C LYS A 335 -3.75 10.07 19.05
N ILE A 336 -3.19 9.25 18.18
CA ILE A 336 -3.45 7.82 18.10
C ILE A 336 -2.36 7.13 18.91
N ASP A 337 -2.73 6.65 20.09
CA ASP A 337 -1.82 5.93 20.97
C ASP A 337 -1.42 4.58 20.36
N VAL A 338 -0.15 4.22 20.54
CA VAL A 338 0.40 2.93 20.15
C VAL A 338 0.96 2.20 21.38
N PRO A 339 0.53 0.95 21.63
CA PRO A 339 1.00 0.19 22.79
C PRO A 339 2.37 -0.47 22.57
N PHE A 340 3.20 0.11 21.69
CA PHE A 340 4.52 -0.40 21.31
C PHE A 340 5.39 0.75 20.78
N GLN A 341 6.71 0.55 20.77
CA GLN A 341 7.66 1.53 20.23
C GLN A 341 7.54 1.62 18.69
N ILE A 342 7.27 2.81 18.17
CA ILE A 342 7.32 3.07 16.72
C ILE A 342 8.79 3.04 16.28
N ARG A 343 9.04 2.54 15.07
CA ARG A 343 10.31 2.75 14.39
C ARG A 343 10.08 3.73 13.25
N VAL A 344 10.87 4.79 13.18
CA VAL A 344 10.81 5.78 12.08
C VAL A 344 12.02 5.71 11.15
N ASP A 345 13.02 4.92 11.52
CA ASP A 345 14.27 4.73 10.77
C ASP A 345 14.17 3.63 9.71
N TYR A 346 15.17 3.61 8.83
CA TYR A 346 15.31 2.63 7.75
C TYR A 346 15.56 1.23 8.30
N VAL A 347 14.86 0.24 7.74
CA VAL A 347 15.04 -1.17 8.12
C VAL A 347 16.23 -1.77 7.38
N THR A 348 16.51 -1.25 6.19
CA THR A 348 17.68 -1.63 5.39
C THR A 348 18.75 -0.54 5.46
N ASN A 349 20.04 -0.93 5.45
CA ASN A 349 21.19 0.00 5.35
C ASN A 349 21.23 0.78 4.01
N LYS A 350 20.15 0.74 3.23
CA LYS A 350 20.00 1.42 1.95
C LYS A 350 19.09 2.61 2.20
N ASN A 351 19.49 3.79 1.73
CA ASN A 351 18.74 5.04 1.80
C ASN A 351 17.35 4.85 1.17
N THR A 352 16.35 4.39 1.93
CA THR A 352 14.95 4.40 1.48
C THR A 352 14.45 5.82 1.66
N GLY A 353 13.52 6.24 0.82
CA GLY A 353 12.90 7.55 0.93
C GLY A 353 11.46 7.47 1.42
N CYS A 354 10.95 6.32 1.87
CA CYS A 354 9.53 6.18 2.18
C CYS A 354 9.30 5.21 3.35
N SER A 355 9.05 5.77 4.54
CA SER A 355 8.74 5.03 5.76
C SER A 355 7.25 5.00 6.10
N MET A 356 6.45 5.89 5.51
CA MET A 356 4.99 5.87 5.59
C MET A 356 4.37 6.03 4.20
N TYR A 357 3.39 5.19 3.88
CA TYR A 357 2.68 5.18 2.60
C TYR A 357 1.27 4.58 2.73
N LEU A 358 0.47 4.73 1.67
CA LEU A 358 -0.85 4.11 1.56
C LEU A 358 -0.79 2.85 0.68
N LEU A 359 -1.52 1.82 1.10
CA LEU A 359 -1.90 0.65 0.30
C LEU A 359 -3.42 0.53 0.34
N GLY A 360 -4.10 1.00 -0.71
CA GLY A 360 -5.54 1.24 -0.65
C GLY A 360 -5.85 2.29 0.41
N ASP A 361 -6.69 1.95 1.40
CA ASP A 361 -6.98 2.83 2.55
C ASP A 361 -6.15 2.51 3.82
N MET A 362 -5.30 1.49 3.77
CA MET A 362 -4.39 1.14 4.86
C MET A 362 -3.18 2.07 4.86
N ILE A 363 -2.87 2.69 5.99
CA ILE A 363 -1.58 3.35 6.20
C ILE A 363 -0.58 2.29 6.62
N CYS A 364 0.55 2.22 5.93
CA CYS A 364 1.68 1.36 6.28
C CYS A 364 2.85 2.22 6.74
N GLY A 365 3.20 2.10 8.02
CA GLY A 365 4.45 2.61 8.59
C GLY A 365 5.53 1.53 8.63
N THR A 366 6.71 1.87 9.16
CA THR A 366 7.84 0.93 9.22
C THR A 366 7.52 -0.34 9.99
N ASN A 367 6.92 -0.24 11.19
CA ASN A 367 6.60 -1.39 12.03
C ASN A 367 5.14 -1.40 12.52
N PHE A 368 4.27 -0.69 11.81
CA PHE A 368 2.85 -0.61 12.14
C PHE A 368 1.98 -0.39 10.90
N THR A 369 0.69 -0.67 11.06
CA THR A 369 -0.35 -0.31 10.08
C THR A 369 -1.50 0.38 10.77
N ILE A 370 -2.20 1.30 10.09
CA ILE A 370 -3.39 1.99 10.60
C ILE A 370 -4.54 1.82 9.63
N ASP A 371 -5.61 1.15 10.08
CA ASP A 371 -6.82 0.97 9.27
C ASP A 371 -7.64 2.28 9.13
N LYS A 372 -8.69 2.27 8.32
CA LYS A 372 -9.54 3.44 8.09
C LYS A 372 -10.36 3.86 9.32
N ASN A 373 -10.45 3.03 10.36
CA ASN A 373 -11.03 3.34 11.66
C ASN A 373 -9.97 3.79 12.68
N ASP A 374 -8.76 4.13 12.21
CA ASP A 374 -7.61 4.56 13.02
C ASP A 374 -7.09 3.51 14.03
N LYS A 375 -7.43 2.23 13.84
CA LYS A 375 -6.88 1.16 14.69
C LYS A 375 -5.47 0.81 14.24
N VAL A 376 -4.55 0.82 15.20
CA VAL A 376 -3.15 0.50 14.95
C VAL A 376 -2.86 -0.98 15.23
N LYS A 377 -2.11 -1.61 14.33
CA LYS A 377 -1.55 -2.96 14.51
C LYS A 377 -0.03 -2.91 14.40
N GLN A 378 0.66 -3.57 15.34
CA GLN A 378 2.11 -3.78 15.25
C GLN A 378 2.44 -4.85 14.22
N ILE A 379 3.46 -4.61 13.41
CA ILE A 379 4.02 -5.58 12.46
C ILE A 379 5.55 -5.61 12.58
N ALA A 380 6.20 -6.63 12.02
CA ALA A 380 7.64 -6.64 11.89
C ALA A 380 8.10 -5.47 11.01
N ALA A 381 9.26 -4.91 11.38
CA ALA A 381 9.81 -3.76 10.68
C ALA A 381 10.05 -4.09 9.20
N ASN A 382 9.53 -3.24 8.31
CA ASN A 382 9.73 -3.32 6.88
C ASN A 382 9.62 -1.92 6.25
N ASP A 383 10.20 -1.74 5.07
CA ASP A 383 10.17 -0.48 4.33
C ASP A 383 9.88 -0.73 2.85
N LEU A 384 9.51 0.32 2.12
CA LEU A 384 9.58 0.31 0.65
C LEU A 384 11.02 0.59 0.23
N SER A 385 11.88 -0.43 0.38
CA SER A 385 13.29 -0.33 0.02
C SER A 385 13.45 0.24 -1.39
N LYS A 386 14.27 1.28 -1.54
CA LYS A 386 14.59 1.94 -2.83
C LYS A 386 13.39 2.58 -3.56
N ILE A 387 12.42 3.11 -2.82
CA ILE A 387 11.45 4.09 -3.34
C ILE A 387 11.65 5.39 -2.56
N ALA A 388 11.74 6.50 -3.28
CA ALA A 388 11.78 7.86 -2.72
C ALA A 388 10.68 8.78 -3.28
N SER A 389 10.06 8.40 -4.40
CA SER A 389 8.82 9.02 -4.85
C SER A 389 7.64 8.64 -3.96
N THR A 390 6.53 9.37 -4.10
CA THR A 390 5.25 8.89 -3.57
C THR A 390 4.97 7.54 -4.25
N PRO A 391 4.61 6.48 -3.51
CA PRO A 391 4.19 5.22 -4.11
C PRO A 391 2.90 5.40 -4.90
N ILE A 392 2.88 4.93 -6.14
CA ILE A 392 1.78 5.12 -7.08
C ILE A 392 1.13 3.77 -7.36
N THR A 393 -0.18 3.67 -7.19
CA THR A 393 -0.92 2.42 -7.37
C THR A 393 -1.73 2.40 -8.66
N TYR A 394 -1.81 1.24 -9.30
CA TYR A 394 -2.72 1.00 -10.43
C TYR A 394 -3.20 -0.45 -10.40
N GLY A 395 -4.50 -0.65 -10.19
CA GLY A 395 -5.05 -1.97 -9.90
C GLY A 395 -4.30 -2.62 -8.73
N PRO A 396 -3.82 -3.87 -8.86
CA PRO A 396 -3.10 -4.58 -7.80
C PRO A 396 -1.61 -4.18 -7.71
N PHE A 397 -1.13 -3.24 -8.53
CA PHE A 397 0.27 -2.87 -8.59
C PHE A 397 0.58 -1.62 -7.80
N LEU A 398 1.80 -1.56 -7.25
CA LEU A 398 2.42 -0.37 -6.71
C LEU A 398 3.76 -0.15 -7.43
N MET A 399 3.95 1.06 -7.93
CA MET A 399 5.17 1.49 -8.58
C MET A 399 5.80 2.64 -7.80
N GLY A 400 7.13 2.73 -7.85
CA GLY A 400 7.85 3.88 -7.32
C GLY A 400 9.21 4.07 -7.97
N PHE A 401 9.76 5.24 -7.74
CA PHE A 401 11.02 5.69 -8.31
C PHE A 401 12.04 6.01 -7.23
N PHE A 402 13.31 5.85 -7.57
CA PHE A 402 14.43 6.23 -6.75
C PHE A 402 15.61 6.60 -7.64
N ALA A 403 16.32 7.68 -7.33
CA ALA A 403 17.45 8.11 -8.15
C ALA A 403 18.65 8.45 -7.26
N ASN A 404 19.40 7.43 -6.83
CA ASN A 404 20.67 7.59 -6.12
C ASN A 404 21.52 6.31 -6.21
N GLY A 405 22.79 6.42 -5.84
CA GLY A 405 23.79 5.34 -5.95
C GLY A 405 23.87 4.44 -4.72
N GLU A 406 24.73 3.43 -4.85
CA GLU A 406 25.30 2.73 -3.70
C GLU A 406 26.46 3.60 -3.16
N ASN A 407 26.74 3.58 -1.85
CA ASN A 407 27.50 4.63 -1.14
C ASN A 407 28.86 5.06 -1.74
N TYR A 408 29.43 4.33 -2.71
CA TYR A 408 30.71 4.64 -3.39
C TYR A 408 30.74 4.20 -4.88
N GLY A 409 29.65 4.32 -5.64
CA GLY A 409 29.63 3.90 -7.05
C GLY A 409 28.60 4.58 -7.93
N ASP A 410 28.42 4.00 -9.13
CA ASP A 410 27.45 4.40 -10.14
C ASP A 410 26.09 4.79 -9.54
N LYS A 411 25.53 5.90 -10.02
CA LYS A 411 24.18 6.34 -9.67
C LYS A 411 23.19 5.68 -10.62
N TYR A 412 22.02 5.31 -10.08
CA TYR A 412 20.97 4.71 -10.89
C TYR A 412 19.63 5.39 -10.68
N LEU A 413 18.91 5.63 -11.78
CA LEU A 413 17.45 5.75 -11.73
C LEU A 413 16.86 4.35 -11.68
N ARG A 414 16.13 4.06 -10.61
CA ARG A 414 15.44 2.81 -10.35
C ARG A 414 13.94 3.02 -10.53
N LYS A 415 13.33 2.12 -11.28
CA LYS A 415 11.87 1.95 -11.35
C LYS A 415 11.56 0.60 -10.74
N ILE A 416 10.66 0.55 -9.76
CA ILE A 416 10.36 -0.69 -9.04
C ILE A 416 8.86 -0.93 -9.11
N LEU A 417 8.49 -2.18 -9.41
CA LEU A 417 7.11 -2.65 -9.42
C LEU A 417 6.91 -3.69 -8.32
N TYR A 418 5.87 -3.50 -7.53
CA TYR A 418 5.37 -4.44 -6.54
C TYR A 418 3.95 -4.88 -6.91
N LEU A 419 3.66 -6.16 -6.67
CA LEU A 419 2.31 -6.67 -6.52
C LEU A 419 1.89 -6.46 -5.07
N ILE A 420 0.81 -5.72 -4.85
CA ILE A 420 0.15 -5.64 -3.54
C ILE A 420 -0.66 -6.92 -3.39
N THR A 421 -0.45 -7.68 -2.33
CA THR A 421 -0.99 -9.04 -2.17
C THR A 421 -2.37 -9.16 -1.50
N PRO A 422 -2.85 -8.25 -0.60
CA PRO A 422 -4.17 -8.38 0.03
C PRO A 422 -5.33 -7.96 -0.89
N TYR A 423 -5.33 -8.44 -2.13
CA TYR A 423 -6.41 -8.23 -3.08
C TYR A 423 -7.54 -9.24 -2.91
N ALA A 424 -8.74 -8.90 -3.38
CA ALA A 424 -9.85 -9.83 -3.50
C ALA A 424 -9.83 -10.49 -4.88
N ALA A 425 -9.31 -11.71 -5.00
CA ALA A 425 -9.40 -12.51 -6.24
C ALA A 425 -10.80 -13.06 -6.47
N THR A 426 -11.53 -13.29 -5.38
CA THR A 426 -12.94 -13.64 -5.39
C THR A 426 -13.66 -12.85 -4.31
N ILE A 427 -14.96 -12.67 -4.49
CA ILE A 427 -15.87 -12.15 -3.47
C ILE A 427 -16.98 -13.19 -3.31
N ASN A 428 -17.10 -13.74 -2.11
CA ASN A 428 -18.16 -14.66 -1.74
C ASN A 428 -18.92 -14.07 -0.54
N ASN A 429 -20.08 -13.49 -0.80
CA ASN A 429 -20.96 -13.01 0.26
C ASN A 429 -21.82 -14.15 0.80
N LEU A 430 -21.90 -14.24 2.13
CA LEU A 430 -22.75 -15.21 2.77
C LEU A 430 -24.22 -14.73 2.74
N SER A 431 -25.13 -15.62 2.38
CA SER A 431 -26.58 -15.40 2.46
C SER A 431 -27.05 -15.09 3.88
N LYS A 432 -26.28 -15.56 4.87
CA LYS A 432 -26.47 -15.31 6.30
C LYS A 432 -25.14 -15.02 6.98
N THR A 433 -25.10 -13.98 7.82
CA THR A 433 -23.96 -13.72 8.71
C THR A 433 -23.78 -14.88 9.69
N LEU A 434 -22.58 -15.44 9.70
CA LEU A 434 -22.15 -16.46 10.66
C LEU A 434 -21.54 -15.80 11.90
N GLU A 435 -21.76 -16.41 13.07
CA GLU A 435 -21.11 -15.99 14.31
C GLU A 435 -20.22 -17.12 14.85
N LYS A 436 -18.91 -16.92 14.72
CA LYS A 436 -17.88 -17.79 15.27
C LYS A 436 -17.55 -17.34 16.69
N THR A 437 -17.70 -18.25 17.65
CA THR A 437 -17.34 -18.03 19.05
C THR A 437 -16.26 -19.02 19.48
N ALA A 438 -15.73 -18.83 20.68
CA ALA A 438 -14.75 -19.73 21.29
C ALA A 438 -15.27 -21.16 21.54
N GLU A 439 -16.58 -21.40 21.40
CA GLU A 439 -17.17 -22.73 21.53
C GLU A 439 -17.26 -23.48 20.19
N LYS A 440 -16.85 -22.86 19.08
CA LYS A 440 -16.98 -23.42 17.74
C LYS A 440 -15.61 -23.55 17.07
N THR A 441 -15.35 -24.66 16.39
CA THR A 441 -14.35 -24.70 15.31
C THR A 441 -14.99 -24.27 14.00
N MET A 442 -14.18 -23.87 13.02
CA MET A 442 -14.65 -23.58 11.67
C MET A 442 -13.76 -24.26 10.65
N LYS A 443 -14.38 -24.94 9.69
CA LYS A 443 -13.72 -25.45 8.50
C LYS A 443 -14.28 -24.72 7.29
N ILE A 444 -13.40 -24.24 6.41
CA ILE A 444 -13.80 -23.64 5.14
C ILE A 444 -13.24 -24.51 4.02
N THR A 445 -14.12 -25.11 3.25
CA THR A 445 -13.78 -25.80 1.99
C THR A 445 -14.10 -24.89 0.82
N TYR A 446 -13.13 -24.61 -0.03
CA TYR A 446 -13.29 -23.76 -1.21
C TYR A 446 -12.93 -24.53 -2.46
N TYR A 447 -13.90 -24.73 -3.35
CA TYR A 447 -13.68 -25.27 -4.69
C TYR A 447 -13.53 -24.14 -5.69
N LEU A 448 -12.42 -24.14 -6.43
CA LEU A 448 -12.24 -23.32 -7.62
C LEU A 448 -12.31 -24.23 -8.84
N THR A 449 -13.12 -23.87 -9.83
CA THR A 449 -13.34 -24.65 -11.06
C THR A 449 -13.24 -23.77 -12.29
N GLY A 450 -12.79 -24.37 -13.39
CA GLY A 450 -12.56 -23.68 -14.66
C GLY A 450 -11.20 -22.98 -14.73
N GLY A 451 -11.00 -22.27 -15.83
CA GLY A 451 -9.66 -21.94 -16.34
C GLY A 451 -9.43 -22.80 -17.58
N LYS A 452 -9.80 -22.27 -18.75
CA LYS A 452 -9.51 -22.91 -20.03
C LYS A 452 -8.17 -22.41 -20.52
#